data_AF-A0A432XX68-F1
#
_entry.id   AF-A0A432XX68-F1
#
_cell.length_a   1.000
_cell.length_b   1.000
_cell.length_c   1.000
_cell.angle_alpha   90.00
_cell.angle_beta   90.00
_cell.angle_gamma   90.00
#
_symmetry.space_group_name_H-M   'P 1'
#
loop_
_entity.id
_entity.type
_entity.pdbx_description
1 polymer ?
#
loop_
_entity_poly.entity_id
_entity_poly.type
_entity_poly.pdbx_seq_one_letter_code
_entity_poly.pdbx_strand_id
1 'polypeptide(L)'
;MQSDINMKIKWIYTILISFSLFGCQSGDDDRQDKVTQLKIIAPDIIEEGSRVLVKVEDAPQGITLDVGGAFRLDDSDAHVEFVAPNVVSDDEMLITVNLQDGESVTRSLLVKNLEPPIFYSLPRSYPLESGRIEKHANAPRDANGVPLFVYGDEQVYFHVYISKIAQVYYQYIRANNLPGAETQEFLAMADWLRDNCVYTAYGFCSWQATFDIPAYSLPDNWTSAMAQGQAITVLLSAYALTQDETYFNTMSDALSAFNYPVEEKGVFADFEGHRFYQEYGSEDRPANVLNGFLFAMAGLYDVWDLSGSETAHQAFEQGLESLKNVISLYDLGFTTRYDYSHLNQIASTKGGGNGDLYHEIHISQLAWLYTVTRESWVLDYLKKFLSYDTGGLTAFGMLAGPSLKITDVQVSSSVSAETHGPNYLTDSNWTWRRYWSSVQTPTTVKLTLNNGSTGSLDINEIRLTSLRENTLPSSISVFECDGVQRKILMENLIDAETTTTFHYDVNGYQSSTYVYKTELKLSDCPEIIGLPSFH
;
A
#
# COMPACT_ATOMS: atom_id res chain seq x y z
N MET A 1 15.00 -35.42 -39.20
CA MET A 1 16.23 -34.67 -38.86
C MET A 1 15.97 -33.22 -39.24
N GLN A 2 16.44 -32.30 -38.39
CA GLN A 2 16.22 -30.83 -38.37
C GLN A 2 14.83 -30.40 -37.89
N SER A 3 14.64 -29.40 -37.04
CA SER A 3 15.35 -28.70 -35.94
C SER A 3 14.61 -27.36 -35.81
N ASP A 4 14.40 -26.90 -34.57
CA ASP A 4 13.67 -25.69 -34.17
C ASP A 4 13.89 -24.42 -35.02
N ILE A 5 12.87 -23.56 -35.07
CA ILE A 5 12.95 -22.12 -34.75
C ILE A 5 11.55 -21.61 -34.36
N ASN A 6 11.48 -21.07 -33.15
CA ASN A 6 10.41 -20.22 -32.63
C ASN A 6 10.25 -18.95 -33.47
N MET A 7 9.03 -18.63 -33.90
CA MET A 7 8.65 -17.24 -34.20
C MET A 7 7.16 -17.06 -33.91
N LYS A 8 6.84 -16.50 -32.73
CA LYS A 8 5.54 -15.86 -32.46
C LYS A 8 5.45 -14.64 -33.39
N ILE A 9 4.69 -14.76 -34.47
CA ILE A 9 4.38 -13.63 -35.35
C ILE A 9 3.21 -12.87 -34.72
N LYS A 10 3.49 -11.65 -34.25
CA LYS A 10 2.49 -10.62 -33.97
C LYS A 10 1.71 -10.34 -35.24
N TRP A 11 0.41 -10.62 -35.24
CA TRP A 11 -0.51 -10.05 -36.21
C TRP A 11 -1.19 -8.86 -35.55
N ILE A 12 -0.84 -7.66 -36.03
CA ILE A 12 -1.64 -6.46 -35.85
C ILE A 12 -2.75 -6.59 -36.88
N TYR A 13 -3.98 -6.81 -36.42
CA TYR A 13 -5.13 -6.39 -37.19
C TYR A 13 -5.53 -5.00 -36.68
N THR A 14 -6.12 -4.20 -37.55
CA THR A 14 -6.75 -2.92 -37.22
C THR A 14 -8.15 -2.98 -37.80
N ILE A 15 -9.19 -2.98 -36.96
CA ILE A 15 -10.54 -2.68 -37.44
C ILE A 15 -10.63 -1.18 -37.69
N LEU A 16 -10.49 -0.79 -38.97
CA LEU A 16 -10.83 0.54 -39.46
C LEU A 16 -12.35 0.66 -39.57
N ILE A 17 -12.99 1.36 -38.63
CA ILE A 17 -14.35 1.87 -38.84
C ILE A 17 -14.23 3.26 -39.45
N SER A 18 -14.22 3.31 -40.78
CA SER A 18 -14.24 4.57 -41.52
C SER A 18 -15.65 5.15 -41.54
N PHE A 19 -15.84 6.35 -41.00
CA PHE A 19 -17.02 7.16 -41.31
C PHE A 19 -16.75 7.98 -42.57
N SER A 20 -17.58 7.80 -43.60
CA SER A 20 -17.67 8.75 -44.71
C SER A 20 -18.89 9.62 -44.46
N LEU A 21 -18.70 10.76 -43.80
CA LEU A 21 -19.74 11.78 -43.69
C LEU A 21 -19.76 12.59 -44.99
N PHE A 22 -20.78 12.35 -45.82
CA PHE A 22 -21.06 13.20 -46.99
C PHE A 22 -21.95 14.36 -46.54
N GLY A 23 -21.33 15.49 -46.18
CA GLY A 23 -22.07 16.73 -46.00
C GLY A 23 -22.48 17.31 -47.37
N CYS A 24 -23.76 17.22 -47.71
CA CYS A 24 -24.33 18.11 -48.72
C CYS A 24 -24.57 19.48 -48.09
N GLN A 25 -23.65 20.43 -48.27
CA GLN A 25 -23.99 21.85 -48.18
C GLN A 25 -24.16 22.42 -49.58
N SER A 26 -25.32 23.03 -49.80
CA SER A 26 -25.63 23.83 -50.98
C SER A 26 -24.87 25.16 -50.94
N GLY A 27 -24.02 25.43 -51.93
CA GLY A 27 -23.43 26.75 -52.18
C GLY A 27 -22.00 26.69 -52.69
N ASP A 28 -21.74 27.33 -53.83
CA ASP A 28 -20.56 27.22 -54.69
C ASP A 28 -19.16 27.51 -54.09
N ASP A 29 -18.18 26.82 -54.71
CA ASP A 29 -16.76 27.17 -54.91
C ASP A 29 -15.82 27.32 -53.69
N ASP A 30 -15.54 26.20 -53.01
CA ASP A 30 -14.17 25.67 -52.85
C ASP A 30 -14.23 24.31 -52.14
N ARG A 31 -14.24 23.22 -52.92
CA ARG A 31 -14.24 21.85 -52.36
C ARG A 31 -12.85 21.49 -51.86
N GLN A 32 -12.55 21.83 -50.62
CA GLN A 32 -11.70 20.97 -49.79
C GLN A 32 -12.61 20.09 -48.94
N ASP A 33 -12.72 18.83 -49.35
CA ASP A 33 -13.33 17.74 -48.58
C ASP A 33 -12.67 17.64 -47.20
N LYS A 34 -13.22 18.33 -46.19
CA LYS A 34 -12.87 18.05 -44.80
C LYS A 34 -13.66 16.83 -44.34
N VAL A 35 -13.11 15.67 -44.69
CA VAL A 35 -13.49 14.39 -44.10
C VAL A 35 -13.13 14.47 -42.61
N THR A 36 -14.10 14.64 -41.72
CA THR A 36 -13.89 14.43 -40.28
C THR A 36 -13.93 12.93 -40.03
N GLN A 37 -12.75 12.29 -40.05
CA GLN A 37 -12.64 10.88 -39.70
C GLN A 37 -12.71 10.75 -38.18
N LEU A 38 -13.87 10.36 -37.67
CA LEU A 38 -14.02 9.98 -36.26
C LEU A 38 -13.44 8.59 -36.09
N LYS A 39 -12.16 8.52 -35.71
CA LYS A 39 -11.42 7.27 -35.60
C LYS A 39 -11.58 6.71 -34.19
N ILE A 40 -12.49 5.76 -34.04
CA ILE A 40 -12.63 4.97 -32.81
C ILE A 40 -11.63 3.81 -32.91
N ILE A 41 -10.54 3.87 -32.16
CA ILE A 41 -9.54 2.81 -32.09
C ILE A 41 -9.87 1.91 -30.90
N ALA A 42 -10.53 0.79 -31.13
CA ALA A 42 -10.61 -0.30 -30.17
C ALA A 42 -9.60 -1.39 -30.57
N PRO A 43 -8.82 -1.99 -29.65
CA PRO A 43 -7.93 -3.09 -30.00
C PRO A 43 -8.70 -4.33 -30.46
N ASP A 44 -8.10 -5.07 -31.39
CA ASP A 44 -8.74 -6.05 -32.27
C ASP A 44 -9.26 -7.35 -31.62
N ILE A 45 -9.14 -7.51 -30.30
CA ILE A 45 -9.73 -8.61 -29.52
C ILE A 45 -10.01 -8.05 -28.12
N ILE A 46 -11.27 -8.09 -27.67
CA ILE A 46 -11.61 -7.88 -26.26
C ILE A 46 -11.32 -9.21 -25.56
N GLU A 47 -10.15 -9.34 -24.93
CA GLU A 47 -9.92 -10.40 -23.95
C GLU A 47 -10.71 -10.09 -22.67
N GLU A 48 -11.20 -11.16 -22.05
CA GLU A 48 -12.04 -11.15 -20.86
C GLU A 48 -11.42 -10.29 -19.75
N GLY A 49 -12.12 -9.22 -19.37
CA GLY A 49 -11.74 -8.28 -18.29
C GLY A 49 -10.84 -7.09 -18.69
N SER A 50 -10.60 -6.84 -19.98
CA SER A 50 -9.80 -5.70 -20.44
C SER A 50 -10.55 -4.35 -20.42
N ARG A 51 -9.86 -3.26 -20.07
CA ARG A 51 -10.34 -1.86 -20.22
C ARG A 51 -10.61 -1.52 -21.68
N VAL A 52 -11.74 -0.88 -21.95
CA VAL A 52 -12.03 -0.30 -23.27
C VAL A 52 -11.53 1.15 -23.30
N LEU A 53 -10.36 1.35 -23.93
CA LEU A 53 -9.87 2.69 -24.25
C LEU A 53 -10.67 3.22 -25.45
N VAL A 54 -11.60 4.15 -25.21
CA VAL A 54 -12.29 4.86 -26.31
C VAL A 54 -11.55 6.17 -26.57
N LYS A 55 -10.69 6.14 -27.58
CA LYS A 55 -10.06 7.36 -28.10
C LYS A 55 -10.99 8.03 -29.11
N VAL A 56 -11.28 9.31 -28.91
CA VAL A 56 -11.97 10.15 -29.90
C VAL A 56 -10.92 11.10 -30.48
N GLU A 57 -10.49 10.89 -31.73
CA GLU A 57 -9.62 11.85 -32.42
C GLU A 57 -10.48 12.89 -33.17
N ASP A 58 -10.08 14.16 -33.12
CA ASP A 58 -10.73 15.31 -33.79
C ASP A 58 -12.18 15.65 -33.34
N ALA A 59 -12.47 15.58 -32.04
CA ALA A 59 -13.72 16.09 -31.48
C ALA A 59 -13.78 17.64 -31.56
N PRO A 60 -14.70 18.26 -32.33
CA PRO A 60 -14.98 19.68 -32.19
C PRO A 60 -15.50 19.99 -30.78
N GLN A 61 -15.19 21.19 -30.25
CA GLN A 61 -15.67 21.63 -28.93
C GLN A 61 -17.19 21.47 -28.82
N GLY A 62 -17.64 20.71 -27.80
CA GLY A 62 -19.04 20.58 -27.39
C GLY A 62 -19.78 19.33 -27.87
N ILE A 63 -19.14 18.16 -27.81
CA ILE A 63 -19.81 16.85 -27.88
C ILE A 63 -20.39 16.51 -26.50
N THR A 64 -21.62 16.00 -26.46
CA THR A 64 -22.22 15.38 -25.26
C THR A 64 -22.38 13.88 -25.49
N LEU A 65 -21.73 13.06 -24.65
CA LEU A 65 -21.97 11.62 -24.59
C LEU A 65 -23.23 11.34 -23.76
N ASP A 66 -24.18 10.61 -24.31
CA ASP A 66 -25.28 10.01 -23.56
C ASP A 66 -25.04 8.50 -23.55
N VAL A 67 -24.38 8.05 -22.48
CA VAL A 67 -24.09 6.64 -22.27
C VAL A 67 -25.17 6.12 -21.33
N GLY A 68 -25.97 5.15 -21.78
CA GLY A 68 -26.99 4.55 -20.93
C GLY A 68 -26.35 3.82 -19.76
N GLY A 69 -26.40 4.42 -18.57
CA GLY A 69 -25.70 3.95 -17.36
C GLY A 69 -24.92 5.07 -16.68
N ALA A 70 -24.24 4.76 -15.57
CA ALA A 70 -23.55 5.76 -14.77
C ALA A 70 -22.03 5.64 -14.96
N PHE A 71 -21.47 6.64 -15.66
CA PHE A 71 -20.08 6.66 -16.11
C PHE A 71 -19.40 7.96 -15.68
N ARG A 72 -18.07 7.95 -15.67
CA ARG A 72 -17.24 9.12 -15.34
C ARG A 72 -16.58 9.64 -16.62
N LEU A 73 -16.61 10.94 -16.87
CA LEU A 73 -15.90 11.58 -17.98
C LEU A 73 -14.61 12.20 -17.43
N ASP A 74 -13.47 11.98 -18.09
CA ASP A 74 -12.22 12.70 -17.78
C ASP A 74 -12.09 13.88 -18.75
N ASP A 75 -11.99 15.10 -18.21
CA ASP A 75 -12.15 16.37 -18.91
C ASP A 75 -10.88 16.83 -19.65
N SER A 76 -9.98 15.90 -19.97
CA SER A 76 -8.80 16.17 -20.79
C SER A 76 -9.12 15.96 -22.27
N ASP A 77 -8.82 16.98 -23.10
CA ASP A 77 -9.24 17.08 -24.51
C ASP A 77 -9.21 15.72 -25.26
N ALA A 78 -10.42 15.23 -25.57
CA ALA A 78 -10.75 14.13 -26.49
C ALA A 78 -10.60 12.66 -26.01
N HIS A 79 -10.69 12.40 -24.69
CA HIS A 79 -10.68 11.04 -24.14
C HIS A 79 -11.94 10.72 -23.31
N VAL A 80 -12.53 9.54 -23.53
CA VAL A 80 -13.63 9.01 -22.69
C VAL A 80 -13.19 7.66 -22.13
N GLU A 81 -12.92 7.62 -20.82
CA GLU A 81 -12.77 6.37 -20.07
C GLU A 81 -14.09 6.06 -19.36
N PHE A 82 -14.53 4.80 -19.38
CA PHE A 82 -15.68 4.39 -18.58
C PHE A 82 -15.49 2.94 -18.12
N VAL A 83 -16.12 2.61 -16.98
CA VAL A 83 -16.18 1.23 -16.47
C VAL A 83 -17.58 0.72 -16.74
N ALA A 84 -17.68 -0.40 -17.46
CA ALA A 84 -18.96 -1.05 -17.66
C ALA A 84 -19.44 -1.67 -16.33
N PRO A 85 -20.75 -1.61 -16.02
CA PRO A 85 -21.28 -2.32 -14.86
C PRO A 85 -21.09 -3.83 -15.05
N ASN A 86 -20.93 -4.58 -13.96
CA ASN A 86 -20.97 -6.03 -14.04
C ASN A 86 -22.40 -6.47 -14.41
N VAL A 87 -22.49 -7.49 -15.26
CA VAL A 87 -23.76 -8.04 -15.74
C VAL A 87 -23.85 -9.50 -15.31
N VAL A 88 -25.02 -9.95 -14.88
CA VAL A 88 -25.27 -11.36 -14.45
C VAL A 88 -25.46 -12.33 -15.63
N SER A 89 -25.49 -11.79 -16.85
CA SER A 89 -25.52 -12.52 -18.12
C SER A 89 -24.96 -11.59 -19.19
N ASP A 90 -24.38 -12.15 -20.26
CA ASP A 90 -23.97 -11.35 -21.42
C ASP A 90 -25.10 -10.41 -21.87
N ASP A 91 -24.77 -9.12 -22.02
CA ASP A 91 -25.71 -8.06 -22.35
C ASP A 91 -25.11 -7.09 -23.37
N GLU A 92 -25.93 -6.27 -24.01
CA GLU A 92 -25.49 -5.22 -24.92
C GLU A 92 -25.71 -3.84 -24.30
N MET A 93 -24.62 -3.11 -24.12
CA MET A 93 -24.65 -1.72 -23.70
C MET A 93 -24.63 -0.80 -24.92
N LEU A 94 -25.57 0.13 -25.00
CA LEU A 94 -25.63 1.13 -26.07
C LEU A 94 -24.89 2.41 -25.65
N ILE A 95 -23.92 2.82 -26.47
CA ILE A 95 -23.27 4.12 -26.37
C ILE A 95 -23.85 5.02 -27.45
N THR A 96 -24.45 6.14 -27.05
CA THR A 96 -24.95 7.16 -27.97
C THR A 96 -24.14 8.44 -27.84
N VAL A 97 -23.56 8.90 -28.95
CA VAL A 97 -22.87 10.19 -29.03
C VAL A 97 -23.81 11.17 -29.73
N ASN A 98 -24.20 12.24 -29.06
CA ASN A 98 -25.04 13.29 -29.63
C ASN A 98 -24.19 14.44 -30.18
N LEU A 99 -24.42 14.79 -31.45
CA LEU A 99 -23.71 15.84 -32.18
C LEU A 99 -24.49 17.16 -32.13
N GLN A 100 -23.79 18.28 -32.31
CA GLN A 100 -24.36 19.63 -32.16
C GLN A 100 -25.43 19.99 -33.20
N ASP A 101 -25.44 19.31 -34.34
CA ASP A 101 -26.43 19.47 -35.40
C ASP A 101 -27.73 18.67 -35.16
N GLY A 102 -27.79 17.94 -34.03
CA GLY A 102 -28.93 17.11 -33.65
C GLY A 102 -28.86 15.68 -34.17
N GLU A 103 -27.76 15.27 -34.83
CA GLU A 103 -27.52 13.88 -35.19
C GLU A 103 -27.00 13.06 -33.99
N SER A 104 -27.32 11.77 -33.94
CA SER A 104 -26.89 10.86 -32.88
C SER A 104 -26.26 9.61 -33.46
N VAL A 105 -25.09 9.20 -32.97
CA VAL A 105 -24.41 7.96 -33.36
C VAL A 105 -24.50 6.96 -32.21
N THR A 106 -25.25 5.87 -32.41
CA THR A 106 -25.34 4.77 -31.43
C THR A 106 -24.44 3.59 -31.84
N ARG A 107 -23.77 2.99 -30.87
CA ARG A 107 -23.01 1.74 -30.99
C ARG A 107 -23.38 0.79 -29.86
N SER A 108 -23.48 -0.51 -30.15
CA SER A 108 -23.57 -1.53 -29.12
C SER A 108 -22.19 -2.01 -28.72
N LEU A 109 -22.00 -2.24 -27.43
CA LEU A 109 -20.88 -2.94 -26.83
C LEU A 109 -21.42 -4.18 -26.16
N LEU A 110 -20.86 -5.34 -26.49
CA LEU A 110 -21.14 -6.56 -25.75
C LEU A 110 -20.43 -6.48 -24.39
N VAL A 111 -21.20 -6.52 -23.33
CA VAL A 111 -20.72 -6.66 -21.95
C VAL A 111 -20.90 -8.13 -21.57
N LYS A 112 -19.81 -8.80 -21.23
CA LYS A 112 -19.86 -10.22 -20.86
C LYS A 112 -20.04 -10.39 -19.36
N ASN A 113 -20.77 -11.43 -18.97
CA ASN A 113 -20.79 -11.88 -17.59
C ASN A 113 -19.40 -12.38 -17.19
N LEU A 114 -18.99 -12.10 -15.96
CA LEU A 114 -17.77 -12.67 -15.40
C LEU A 114 -18.09 -14.09 -14.92
N GLU A 115 -17.53 -15.09 -15.59
CA GLU A 115 -17.67 -16.48 -15.15
C GLU A 115 -16.88 -16.71 -13.86
N PRO A 116 -17.52 -17.19 -12.77
CA PRO A 116 -16.82 -17.49 -11.54
C PRO A 116 -15.70 -18.53 -11.74
N PRO A 117 -14.52 -18.35 -11.12
CA PRO A 117 -13.44 -19.33 -11.25
C PRO A 117 -13.81 -20.66 -10.58
N ILE A 118 -13.28 -21.76 -11.09
CA ILE A 118 -13.46 -23.09 -10.50
C ILE A 118 -12.34 -23.35 -9.49
N PHE A 119 -12.69 -23.51 -8.22
CA PHE A 119 -11.75 -23.87 -7.15
C PHE A 119 -11.76 -25.38 -6.86
N TYR A 120 -10.67 -26.07 -7.18
CA TYR A 120 -10.49 -27.50 -6.83
C TYR A 120 -9.98 -27.71 -5.39
N SER A 121 -9.52 -26.64 -4.74
CA SER A 121 -9.08 -26.61 -3.35
C SER A 121 -9.22 -25.19 -2.80
N LEU A 122 -9.24 -25.04 -1.47
CA LEU A 122 -9.29 -23.72 -0.84
C LEU A 122 -8.11 -22.84 -1.29
N PRO A 123 -8.38 -21.64 -1.85
CA PRO A 123 -7.35 -20.72 -2.31
C PRO A 123 -6.42 -20.31 -1.16
N ARG A 124 -5.23 -19.79 -1.46
CA ARG A 124 -4.29 -19.35 -0.42
C ARG A 124 -4.91 -18.32 0.53
N SER A 125 -4.34 -18.20 1.73
CA SER A 125 -4.72 -17.17 2.70
C SER A 125 -4.13 -15.83 2.31
N TYR A 126 -4.82 -14.76 2.69
CA TYR A 126 -4.33 -13.40 2.56
C TYR A 126 -2.92 -13.25 3.19
N PRO A 127 -1.96 -12.66 2.47
CA PRO A 127 -0.54 -12.79 2.80
C PRO A 127 -0.09 -11.97 4.01
N LEU A 128 -0.87 -10.96 4.41
CA LEU A 128 -0.49 -9.98 5.44
C LEU A 128 -1.25 -10.16 6.76
N GLU A 129 -1.91 -11.31 6.95
CA GLU A 129 -2.59 -11.67 8.21
C GLU A 129 -2.06 -12.99 8.79
N SER A 130 -2.44 -13.26 10.04
CA SER A 130 -2.06 -14.49 10.75
C SER A 130 -3.30 -15.23 11.26
N GLY A 131 -3.31 -16.57 11.20
CA GLY A 131 -4.44 -17.41 11.66
C GLY A 131 -4.64 -17.49 13.18
N ARG A 132 -4.26 -16.45 13.92
CA ARG A 132 -4.29 -16.38 15.39
C ARG A 132 -5.64 -15.85 15.88
N ILE A 133 -6.68 -16.69 15.79
CA ILE A 133 -8.06 -16.35 16.17
C ILE A 133 -8.19 -15.93 17.65
N GLU A 134 -7.30 -16.40 18.52
CA GLU A 134 -7.29 -16.09 19.95
C GLU A 134 -7.09 -14.59 20.24
N LYS A 135 -6.46 -13.84 19.31
CA LYS A 135 -6.33 -12.38 19.40
C LYS A 135 -7.68 -11.66 19.39
N HIS A 136 -8.73 -12.31 18.88
CA HIS A 136 -10.06 -11.75 18.69
C HIS A 136 -11.13 -12.43 19.55
N ALA A 137 -10.74 -13.29 20.50
CA ALA A 137 -11.67 -14.04 21.35
C ALA A 137 -12.56 -13.13 22.23
N ASN A 138 -12.05 -11.94 22.60
CA ASN A 138 -12.77 -10.97 23.45
C ASN A 138 -13.37 -9.80 22.65
N ALA A 139 -13.35 -9.85 21.31
CA ALA A 139 -13.98 -8.81 20.50
C ALA A 139 -15.50 -8.82 20.76
N PRO A 140 -16.14 -7.66 21.01
CA PRO A 140 -17.59 -7.61 21.08
C PRO A 140 -18.19 -8.04 19.73
N ARG A 141 -19.34 -8.71 19.77
CA ARG A 141 -20.01 -9.26 18.59
C ARG A 141 -21.50 -9.00 18.66
N ASP A 142 -22.14 -8.90 17.51
CA ASP A 142 -23.59 -8.85 17.40
C ASP A 142 -24.25 -10.23 17.63
N ALA A 143 -25.57 -10.31 17.46
CA ALA A 143 -26.30 -11.57 17.64
C ALA A 143 -26.00 -12.64 16.57
N ASN A 144 -25.45 -12.24 15.43
CA ASN A 144 -25.05 -13.14 14.33
C ASN A 144 -23.57 -13.52 14.39
N GLY A 145 -22.82 -13.03 15.39
CA GLY A 145 -21.40 -13.30 15.56
C GLY A 145 -20.49 -12.31 14.82
N VAL A 146 -21.01 -11.27 14.18
CA VAL A 146 -20.19 -10.27 13.48
C VAL A 146 -19.46 -9.38 14.49
N PRO A 147 -18.13 -9.22 14.39
CA PRO A 147 -17.36 -8.42 15.33
C PRO A 147 -17.65 -6.92 15.20
N LEU A 148 -17.76 -6.26 16.34
CA LEU A 148 -17.97 -4.82 16.49
C LEU A 148 -16.66 -4.15 16.89
N PHE A 149 -16.39 -2.99 16.29
CA PHE A 149 -15.26 -2.15 16.65
C PHE A 149 -15.66 -1.21 17.78
N VAL A 150 -14.83 -1.12 18.82
CA VAL A 150 -15.04 -0.19 19.93
C VAL A 150 -14.48 1.17 19.54
N TYR A 151 -15.35 2.14 19.32
CA TYR A 151 -15.00 3.51 18.96
C TYR A 151 -15.50 4.48 20.03
N GLY A 152 -14.58 4.99 20.86
CA GLY A 152 -14.96 5.75 22.06
C GLY A 152 -15.76 4.87 23.02
N ASP A 153 -16.97 5.34 23.38
CA ASP A 153 -17.92 4.61 24.22
C ASP A 153 -18.93 3.78 23.41
N GLU A 154 -18.81 3.78 22.08
CA GLU A 154 -19.73 3.11 21.16
C GLU A 154 -19.15 1.82 20.58
N GLN A 155 -20.05 0.93 20.13
CA GLN A 155 -19.70 -0.25 19.36
C GLN A 155 -20.31 -0.10 17.96
N VAL A 156 -19.46 -0.05 16.95
CA VAL A 156 -19.83 0.23 15.57
C VAL A 156 -19.39 -0.89 14.65
N TYR A 157 -20.09 -1.07 13.54
CA TYR A 157 -19.56 -1.90 12.46
C TYR A 157 -18.45 -1.15 11.75
N PHE A 158 -17.29 -1.78 11.63
CA PHE A 158 -16.18 -1.23 10.88
C PHE A 158 -15.64 -2.28 9.92
N HIS A 159 -15.82 -2.04 8.63
CA HIS A 159 -15.47 -2.98 7.57
C HIS A 159 -13.99 -3.38 7.58
N VAL A 160 -13.05 -2.50 7.95
CA VAL A 160 -11.62 -2.90 8.12
C VAL A 160 -11.49 -3.97 9.21
N TYR A 161 -12.16 -3.77 10.35
CA TYR A 161 -12.08 -4.67 11.48
C TYR A 161 -12.71 -6.03 11.18
N ILE A 162 -13.88 -6.03 10.54
CA ILE A 162 -14.60 -7.25 10.13
C ILE A 162 -13.79 -8.04 9.10
N SER A 163 -13.32 -7.38 8.03
CA SER A 163 -12.52 -8.02 6.99
C SER A 163 -11.23 -8.62 7.54
N LYS A 164 -10.53 -7.89 8.42
CA LYS A 164 -9.34 -8.39 9.09
C LYS A 164 -9.61 -9.67 9.89
N ILE A 165 -10.64 -9.68 10.72
CA ILE A 165 -10.97 -10.86 11.54
C ILE A 165 -11.38 -12.02 10.63
N ALA A 166 -12.16 -11.77 9.58
CA ALA A 166 -12.52 -12.79 8.61
C ALA A 166 -11.28 -13.44 7.96
N GLN A 167 -10.26 -12.66 7.59
CA GLN A 167 -9.01 -13.19 7.05
C GLN A 167 -8.26 -14.09 8.06
N VAL A 168 -8.22 -13.68 9.33
CA VAL A 168 -7.63 -14.48 10.42
C VAL A 168 -8.35 -15.82 10.56
N TYR A 169 -9.68 -15.81 10.54
CA TYR A 169 -10.48 -17.03 10.61
C TYR A 169 -10.30 -17.93 9.38
N TYR A 170 -10.30 -17.35 8.17
CA TYR A 170 -10.06 -18.11 6.94
C TYR A 170 -8.69 -18.81 6.95
N GLN A 171 -7.64 -18.13 7.39
CA GLN A 171 -6.32 -18.72 7.52
C GLN A 171 -6.27 -19.83 8.57
N TYR A 172 -6.98 -19.68 9.69
CA TYR A 172 -7.11 -20.74 10.69
C TYR A 172 -7.83 -21.97 10.11
N ILE A 173 -8.95 -21.78 9.39
CA ILE A 173 -9.70 -22.85 8.73
C ILE A 173 -8.79 -23.63 7.77
N ARG A 174 -8.04 -22.92 6.93
CA ARG A 174 -7.08 -23.53 5.99
C ARG A 174 -5.97 -24.29 6.68
N ALA A 175 -5.39 -23.73 7.74
CA ALA A 175 -4.28 -24.36 8.46
C ALA A 175 -4.69 -25.67 9.14
N ASN A 176 -5.94 -25.76 9.59
CA ASN A 176 -6.44 -26.92 10.33
C ASN A 176 -7.22 -27.92 9.47
N ASN A 177 -7.58 -27.57 8.22
CA ASN A 177 -8.42 -28.39 7.33
C ASN A 177 -9.78 -28.79 7.96
N LEU A 178 -10.41 -27.89 8.74
CA LEU A 178 -11.63 -28.19 9.50
C LEU A 178 -12.81 -27.30 9.07
N PRO A 179 -13.96 -27.88 8.67
CA PRO A 179 -15.25 -27.20 8.72
C PRO A 179 -15.81 -27.33 10.14
N GLY A 180 -15.47 -26.37 10.99
CA GLY A 180 -15.88 -26.27 12.40
C GLY A 180 -16.79 -25.08 12.66
N ALA A 181 -16.95 -24.71 13.94
CA ALA A 181 -17.66 -23.49 14.34
C ALA A 181 -17.01 -22.22 13.74
N GLU A 182 -15.69 -22.27 13.53
CA GLU A 182 -14.89 -21.20 12.94
C GLU A 182 -15.29 -20.91 11.48
N THR A 183 -15.77 -21.92 10.74
CA THR A 183 -16.31 -21.70 9.40
C THR A 183 -17.61 -20.92 9.45
N GLN A 184 -18.46 -21.15 10.45
CA GLN A 184 -19.69 -20.38 10.62
C GLN A 184 -19.39 -18.92 11.01
N GLU A 185 -18.40 -18.71 11.88
CA GLU A 185 -17.90 -17.37 12.23
C GLU A 185 -17.33 -16.63 11.02
N PHE A 186 -16.52 -17.31 10.20
CA PHE A 186 -16.02 -16.76 8.94
C PHE A 186 -17.16 -16.37 8.00
N LEU A 187 -18.12 -17.28 7.79
CA LEU A 187 -19.25 -17.04 6.90
C LEU A 187 -20.17 -15.94 7.41
N ALA A 188 -20.39 -15.80 8.72
CA ALA A 188 -21.16 -14.68 9.27
C ALA A 188 -20.54 -13.32 8.93
N MET A 189 -19.21 -13.21 8.96
CA MET A 189 -18.51 -11.99 8.54
C MET A 189 -18.56 -11.80 7.01
N ALA A 190 -18.47 -12.87 6.23
CA ALA A 190 -18.60 -12.80 4.77
C ALA A 190 -20.02 -12.42 4.34
N ASP A 191 -21.05 -12.98 4.98
CA ASP A 191 -22.46 -12.62 4.81
C ASP A 191 -22.67 -11.15 5.11
N TRP A 192 -22.12 -10.65 6.23
CA TRP A 192 -22.20 -9.22 6.56
C TRP A 192 -21.55 -8.36 5.48
N LEU A 193 -20.36 -8.73 4.98
CA LEU A 193 -19.69 -7.99 3.89
C LEU A 193 -20.52 -8.00 2.60
N ARG A 194 -21.09 -9.15 2.22
CA ARG A 194 -21.98 -9.26 1.05
C ARG A 194 -23.19 -8.35 1.19
N ASP A 195 -23.86 -8.41 2.33
CA ASP A 195 -25.16 -7.76 2.54
C ASP A 195 -25.05 -6.25 2.85
N ASN A 196 -23.85 -5.77 3.19
CA ASN A 196 -23.59 -4.36 3.54
C ASN A 196 -22.65 -3.64 2.55
N CYS A 197 -22.43 -4.19 1.35
CA CYS A 197 -21.79 -3.44 0.27
C CYS A 197 -22.79 -2.44 -0.33
N VAL A 198 -22.53 -1.14 -0.20
CA VAL A 198 -23.48 -0.09 -0.60
C VAL A 198 -23.26 0.25 -2.07
N TYR A 199 -24.28 -0.02 -2.91
CA TYR A 199 -24.23 0.30 -4.33
C TYR A 199 -24.31 1.80 -4.58
N THR A 200 -23.44 2.28 -5.46
CA THR A 200 -23.38 3.68 -5.89
C THR A 200 -24.25 3.89 -7.13
N ALA A 201 -24.41 5.16 -7.53
CA ALA A 201 -25.07 5.47 -8.79
C ALA A 201 -24.36 4.82 -9.99
N TYR A 202 -23.04 4.59 -9.90
CA TYR A 202 -22.15 4.02 -10.92
C TYR A 202 -22.24 2.50 -11.08
N GLY A 203 -23.12 1.83 -10.33
CA GLY A 203 -23.35 0.38 -10.45
C GLY A 203 -22.33 -0.50 -9.73
N PHE A 204 -21.23 0.07 -9.22
CA PHE A 204 -20.33 -0.63 -8.30
C PHE A 204 -20.79 -0.45 -6.84
N CYS A 205 -20.27 -1.29 -5.94
CA CYS A 205 -20.54 -1.15 -4.50
C CYS A 205 -19.25 -0.90 -3.69
N SER A 206 -19.38 -0.24 -2.55
CA SER A 206 -18.27 -0.05 -1.60
C SER A 206 -18.77 -0.14 -0.16
N TRP A 207 -17.88 -0.52 0.75
CA TRP A 207 -18.19 -0.45 2.19
C TRP A 207 -17.95 0.96 2.69
N GLN A 208 -18.98 1.54 3.30
CA GLN A 208 -18.98 2.90 3.80
C GLN A 208 -19.15 2.88 5.32
N ALA A 209 -18.20 3.46 6.05
CA ALA A 209 -18.23 3.49 7.50
C ALA A 209 -19.34 4.42 8.01
N THR A 210 -20.00 4.05 9.11
CA THR A 210 -21.16 4.76 9.68
C THR A 210 -20.80 5.66 10.87
N PHE A 211 -19.51 5.96 11.04
CA PHE A 211 -18.98 6.80 12.10
C PHE A 211 -17.93 7.76 11.53
N ASP A 212 -17.73 8.90 12.19
CA ASP A 212 -16.77 9.92 11.79
C ASP A 212 -15.38 9.66 12.37
N ILE A 213 -14.32 10.10 11.67
CA ILE A 213 -12.96 10.18 12.19
C ILE A 213 -12.47 11.63 12.03
N PRO A 214 -12.71 12.51 13.03
CA PRO A 214 -12.35 13.92 12.95
C PRO A 214 -10.86 14.16 12.68
N ALA A 215 -9.99 13.29 13.23
CA ALA A 215 -8.54 13.36 13.05
C ALA A 215 -8.08 13.18 11.60
N TYR A 216 -8.95 12.68 10.71
CA TYR A 216 -8.68 12.55 9.28
C TYR A 216 -9.68 13.32 8.41
N SER A 217 -10.47 14.24 9.00
CA SER A 217 -11.53 14.95 8.28
C SER A 217 -12.48 13.99 7.56
N LEU A 218 -12.85 12.89 8.24
CA LEU A 218 -13.79 11.91 7.72
C LEU A 218 -15.14 12.11 8.41
N PRO A 219 -16.16 12.68 7.73
CA PRO A 219 -17.54 12.56 8.20
C PRO A 219 -17.99 11.09 8.10
N ASP A 220 -19.22 10.78 8.50
CA ASP A 220 -19.80 9.47 8.21
C ASP A 220 -19.82 9.19 6.69
N ASN A 221 -19.98 7.92 6.33
CA ASN A 221 -20.09 7.46 4.95
C ASN A 221 -18.80 7.58 4.11
N TRP A 222 -17.64 7.40 4.75
CA TRP A 222 -16.32 7.35 4.12
C TRP A 222 -15.91 5.91 3.75
N THR A 223 -15.04 5.77 2.75
CA THR A 223 -14.56 4.48 2.24
C THR A 223 -13.11 4.21 2.65
N SER A 224 -12.70 2.93 2.60
CA SER A 224 -11.33 2.52 2.89
C SER A 224 -10.83 1.52 1.85
N ALA A 225 -9.76 1.85 1.13
CA ALA A 225 -9.13 0.93 0.20
C ALA A 225 -8.58 -0.33 0.90
N MET A 226 -8.07 -0.18 2.13
CA MET A 226 -7.62 -1.31 2.94
C MET A 226 -8.78 -2.28 3.19
N ALA A 227 -9.94 -1.76 3.61
CA ALA A 227 -11.12 -2.58 3.79
C ALA A 227 -11.58 -3.23 2.49
N GLN A 228 -11.64 -2.44 1.42
CA GLN A 228 -12.08 -2.89 0.11
C GLN A 228 -11.23 -4.07 -0.37
N GLY A 229 -9.90 -3.94 -0.31
CA GLY A 229 -8.96 -4.99 -0.69
C GLY A 229 -9.04 -6.23 0.20
N GLN A 230 -9.17 -6.07 1.51
CA GLN A 230 -9.31 -7.23 2.40
C GLN A 230 -10.65 -7.94 2.22
N ALA A 231 -11.74 -7.20 2.03
CA ALA A 231 -13.09 -7.71 1.90
C ALA A 231 -13.31 -8.49 0.59
N ILE A 232 -12.80 -8.00 -0.55
CA ILE A 232 -12.91 -8.74 -1.82
C ILE A 232 -12.23 -10.12 -1.73
N THR A 233 -11.10 -10.23 -1.02
CA THR A 233 -10.45 -11.52 -0.76
C THR A 233 -11.26 -12.41 0.19
N VAL A 234 -11.95 -11.83 1.18
CA VAL A 234 -12.89 -12.57 2.06
C VAL A 234 -14.04 -13.15 1.24
N LEU A 235 -14.68 -12.35 0.40
CA LEU A 235 -15.79 -12.78 -0.44
C LEU A 235 -15.35 -13.86 -1.44
N LEU A 236 -14.20 -13.70 -2.09
CA LEU A 236 -13.65 -14.73 -2.98
C LEU A 236 -13.38 -16.05 -2.24
N SER A 237 -12.89 -15.96 -1.00
CA SER A 237 -12.67 -17.12 -0.13
C SER A 237 -13.98 -17.78 0.31
N ALA A 238 -15.03 -17.00 0.57
CA ALA A 238 -16.37 -17.49 0.89
C ALA A 238 -17.02 -18.19 -0.30
N TYR A 239 -16.89 -17.62 -1.51
CA TYR A 239 -17.29 -18.29 -2.75
C TYR A 239 -16.52 -19.62 -2.91
N ALA A 240 -15.21 -19.64 -2.72
CA ALA A 240 -14.43 -20.88 -2.82
C ALA A 240 -14.88 -21.96 -1.82
N LEU A 241 -15.30 -21.57 -0.62
CA LEU A 241 -15.80 -22.48 0.43
C LEU A 241 -17.21 -23.00 0.17
N THR A 242 -18.09 -22.18 -0.41
CA THR A 242 -19.54 -22.45 -0.46
C THR A 242 -20.08 -22.72 -1.86
N GLN A 243 -19.38 -22.26 -2.88
CA GLN A 243 -19.83 -22.16 -4.27
C GLN A 243 -21.08 -21.27 -4.43
N ASP A 244 -21.36 -20.39 -3.47
CA ASP A 244 -22.42 -19.39 -3.57
C ASP A 244 -21.92 -18.19 -4.39
N GLU A 245 -22.42 -18.08 -5.62
CA GLU A 245 -22.05 -17.04 -6.59
C GLU A 245 -22.38 -15.62 -6.10
N THR A 246 -23.27 -15.45 -5.13
CA THR A 246 -23.58 -14.12 -4.58
C THR A 246 -22.35 -13.46 -3.97
N TYR A 247 -21.44 -14.23 -3.35
CA TYR A 247 -20.17 -13.72 -2.87
C TYR A 247 -19.25 -13.27 -4.02
N PHE A 248 -19.20 -14.04 -5.11
CA PHE A 248 -18.38 -13.69 -6.28
C PHE A 248 -18.90 -12.45 -7.00
N ASN A 249 -20.22 -12.34 -7.13
CA ASN A 249 -20.87 -11.18 -7.75
C ASN A 249 -20.61 -9.91 -6.94
N THR A 250 -20.87 -9.93 -5.62
CA THR A 250 -20.58 -8.77 -4.76
C THR A 250 -19.08 -8.45 -4.71
N MET A 251 -18.20 -9.46 -4.75
CA MET A 251 -16.75 -9.25 -4.85
C MET A 251 -16.38 -8.49 -6.13
N SER A 252 -16.96 -8.90 -7.26
CA SER A 252 -16.70 -8.29 -8.57
C SER A 252 -17.23 -6.85 -8.61
N ASP A 253 -18.40 -6.58 -8.04
CA ASP A 253 -18.95 -5.22 -7.93
C ASP A 253 -18.11 -4.34 -7.00
N ALA A 254 -17.63 -4.91 -5.90
CA ALA A 254 -16.78 -4.26 -4.93
C ALA A 254 -15.38 -3.93 -5.51
N LEU A 255 -14.85 -4.79 -6.39
CA LEU A 255 -13.54 -4.58 -7.03
C LEU A 255 -13.53 -3.30 -7.88
N SER A 256 -14.65 -2.96 -8.51
CA SER A 256 -14.77 -1.78 -9.36
C SER A 256 -14.49 -0.48 -8.61
N ALA A 257 -14.69 -0.41 -7.29
CA ALA A 257 -14.40 0.78 -6.47
C ALA A 257 -12.95 1.29 -6.61
N PHE A 258 -11.99 0.42 -6.95
CA PHE A 258 -10.59 0.80 -7.20
C PHE A 258 -10.38 1.63 -8.48
N ASN A 259 -11.38 1.70 -9.36
CA ASN A 259 -11.39 2.55 -10.54
C ASN A 259 -12.09 3.89 -10.33
N TYR A 260 -12.60 4.15 -9.13
CA TYR A 260 -13.36 5.36 -8.80
C TYR A 260 -12.68 6.14 -7.67
N PRO A 261 -12.79 7.48 -7.71
CA PRO A 261 -12.18 8.33 -6.71
C PRO A 261 -13.04 8.34 -5.43
N VAL A 262 -12.50 8.81 -4.31
CA VAL A 262 -13.20 8.84 -3.01
C VAL A 262 -14.49 9.66 -3.04
N GLU A 263 -14.56 10.73 -3.84
CA GLU A 263 -15.73 11.60 -3.98
C GLU A 263 -16.93 10.88 -4.62
N GLU A 264 -16.66 9.84 -5.40
CA GLU A 264 -17.67 9.00 -6.05
C GLU A 264 -17.94 7.72 -5.24
N LYS A 265 -17.47 7.67 -3.99
CA LYS A 265 -17.48 6.49 -3.09
C LYS A 265 -16.65 5.32 -3.61
N GLY A 266 -15.66 5.61 -4.46
CA GLY A 266 -14.54 4.72 -4.75
C GLY A 266 -13.49 4.78 -3.65
N VAL A 267 -12.23 4.45 -3.98
CA VAL A 267 -11.17 4.30 -2.96
C VAL A 267 -9.82 4.94 -3.31
N PHE A 268 -9.69 5.63 -4.45
CA PHE A 268 -8.45 6.33 -4.78
C PHE A 268 -8.58 7.86 -4.68
N ALA A 269 -7.46 8.53 -4.46
CA ALA A 269 -7.32 9.97 -4.63
C ALA A 269 -5.97 10.26 -5.34
N ASP A 270 -5.78 11.48 -5.84
CA ASP A 270 -4.49 11.91 -6.37
C ASP A 270 -3.46 12.07 -5.24
N PHE A 271 -2.26 11.55 -5.46
CA PHE A 271 -1.09 11.83 -4.65
C PHE A 271 0.11 12.05 -5.56
N GLU A 272 0.56 13.30 -5.65
CA GLU A 272 1.67 13.73 -6.51
C GLU A 272 1.46 13.36 -8.00
N GLY A 273 0.23 13.47 -8.49
CA GLY A 273 -0.11 13.14 -9.89
C GLY A 273 -0.37 11.65 -10.15
N HIS A 274 -0.45 10.83 -9.10
CA HIS A 274 -0.66 9.38 -9.20
C HIS A 274 -1.88 8.93 -8.42
N ARG A 275 -2.58 7.88 -8.90
CA ARG A 275 -3.74 7.30 -8.20
C ARG A 275 -3.26 6.53 -6.97
N PHE A 276 -3.56 7.05 -5.78
CA PHE A 276 -3.21 6.42 -4.52
C PHE A 276 -4.44 5.91 -3.78
N TYR A 277 -4.41 4.63 -3.41
CA TYR A 277 -5.49 3.96 -2.68
C TYR A 277 -5.51 4.40 -1.21
N GLN A 278 -6.62 5.03 -0.80
CA GLN A 278 -6.74 5.70 0.50
C GLN A 278 -7.24 4.75 1.59
N GLU A 279 -6.46 4.55 2.66
CA GLU A 279 -6.95 3.87 3.87
C GLU A 279 -8.12 4.63 4.51
N TYR A 280 -7.99 5.95 4.55
CA TYR A 280 -8.99 6.90 5.02
C TYR A 280 -9.43 7.74 3.82
N GLY A 281 -10.53 7.34 3.17
CA GLY A 281 -11.06 7.99 1.97
C GLY A 281 -11.69 9.35 2.26
N SER A 282 -10.85 10.34 2.58
CA SER A 282 -11.26 11.73 2.80
C SER A 282 -11.36 12.45 1.46
N GLU A 283 -12.54 13.01 1.19
CA GLU A 283 -12.80 13.84 0.01
C GLU A 283 -12.00 15.16 0.06
N ASP A 284 -11.81 15.72 1.25
CA ASP A 284 -11.14 17.02 1.41
C ASP A 284 -9.63 16.92 1.61
N ARG A 285 -9.16 15.84 2.26
CA ARG A 285 -7.75 15.70 2.71
C ARG A 285 -7.29 14.25 2.69
N PRO A 286 -6.93 13.70 1.51
CA PRO A 286 -6.36 12.37 1.40
C PRO A 286 -5.16 12.19 2.33
N ALA A 287 -5.23 11.19 3.20
CA ALA A 287 -4.20 10.95 4.20
C ALA A 287 -2.95 10.29 3.61
N ASN A 288 -3.09 9.58 2.47
CA ASN A 288 -2.02 8.80 1.82
C ASN A 288 -1.27 7.94 2.85
N VAL A 289 -1.99 7.00 3.46
CA VAL A 289 -1.45 6.08 4.46
C VAL A 289 -0.80 4.88 3.76
N LEU A 290 0.50 4.66 4.02
CA LEU A 290 1.27 3.66 3.26
C LEU A 290 0.85 2.21 3.55
N ASN A 291 0.63 1.84 4.81
CA ASN A 291 0.28 0.46 5.14
C ASN A 291 -1.08 0.09 4.55
N GLY A 292 -2.09 0.95 4.63
CA GLY A 292 -3.42 0.66 4.08
C GLY A 292 -3.41 0.54 2.57
N PHE A 293 -2.62 1.38 1.88
CA PHE A 293 -2.34 1.21 0.45
C PHE A 293 -1.79 -0.18 0.14
N LEU A 294 -0.77 -0.63 0.87
CA LEU A 294 -0.13 -1.93 0.65
C LEU A 294 -1.02 -3.12 1.03
N PHE A 295 -1.92 -2.97 2.02
CA PHE A 295 -2.96 -3.97 2.29
C PHE A 295 -3.98 -4.04 1.14
N ALA A 296 -4.40 -2.91 0.59
CA ALA A 296 -5.30 -2.88 -0.55
C ALA A 296 -4.69 -3.59 -1.78
N MET A 297 -3.40 -3.32 -2.04
CA MET A 297 -2.62 -4.00 -3.08
C MET A 297 -2.57 -5.52 -2.92
N ALA A 298 -2.44 -6.03 -1.70
CA ALA A 298 -2.49 -7.47 -1.45
C ALA A 298 -3.86 -8.08 -1.78
N GLY A 299 -4.94 -7.35 -1.54
CA GLY A 299 -6.29 -7.77 -1.92
C GLY A 299 -6.48 -7.86 -3.43
N LEU A 300 -6.03 -6.83 -4.15
CA LEU A 300 -6.04 -6.78 -5.61
C LEU A 300 -5.23 -7.93 -6.22
N TYR A 301 -4.01 -8.16 -5.72
CA TYR A 301 -3.18 -9.28 -6.17
C TYR A 301 -3.85 -10.63 -5.92
N ASP A 302 -4.45 -10.84 -4.75
CA ASP A 302 -5.13 -12.10 -4.45
C ASP A 302 -6.32 -12.33 -5.39
N VAL A 303 -7.15 -11.33 -5.64
CA VAL A 303 -8.26 -11.48 -6.60
C VAL A 303 -7.73 -11.75 -8.01
N TRP A 304 -6.74 -10.98 -8.47
CA TRP A 304 -6.13 -11.20 -9.77
C TRP A 304 -5.58 -12.62 -9.94
N ASP A 305 -4.69 -13.05 -9.05
CA ASP A 305 -3.96 -14.31 -9.22
C ASP A 305 -4.85 -15.54 -8.94
N LEU A 306 -5.87 -15.41 -8.08
CA LEU A 306 -6.79 -16.51 -7.77
C LEU A 306 -7.97 -16.64 -8.75
N SER A 307 -8.47 -15.54 -9.30
CA SER A 307 -9.64 -15.55 -10.18
C SER A 307 -9.32 -15.28 -11.65
N GLY A 308 -8.11 -14.80 -11.96
CA GLY A 308 -7.77 -14.30 -13.29
C GLY A 308 -8.39 -12.95 -13.63
N SER A 309 -8.88 -12.19 -12.64
CA SER A 309 -9.54 -10.90 -12.88
C SER A 309 -8.56 -9.86 -13.44
N GLU A 310 -8.79 -9.48 -14.70
CA GLU A 310 -7.99 -8.45 -15.38
C GLU A 310 -8.29 -7.04 -14.83
N THR A 311 -9.48 -6.81 -14.27
CA THR A 311 -9.77 -5.56 -13.53
C THR A 311 -8.89 -5.44 -12.28
N ALA A 312 -8.72 -6.54 -11.54
CA ALA A 312 -7.84 -6.57 -10.38
C ALA A 312 -6.37 -6.43 -10.77
N HIS A 313 -5.96 -7.08 -11.86
CA HIS A 313 -4.62 -6.95 -12.43
C HIS A 313 -4.28 -5.50 -12.78
N GLN A 314 -5.16 -4.82 -13.52
CA GLN A 314 -4.94 -3.43 -13.93
C GLN A 314 -4.86 -2.49 -12.74
N ALA A 315 -5.75 -2.65 -11.75
CA ALA A 315 -5.70 -1.87 -10.52
C ALA A 315 -4.38 -2.14 -9.77
N PHE A 316 -3.96 -3.40 -9.66
CA PHE A 316 -2.68 -3.75 -9.05
C PHE A 316 -1.50 -3.09 -9.78
N GLU A 317 -1.43 -3.17 -11.12
CA GLU A 317 -0.36 -2.54 -11.90
C GLU A 317 -0.34 -1.01 -11.76
N GLN A 318 -1.51 -0.36 -11.74
CA GLN A 318 -1.61 1.08 -11.47
C GLN A 318 -1.11 1.45 -10.08
N GLY A 319 -1.48 0.67 -9.07
CA GLY A 319 -0.98 0.86 -7.72
C GLY A 319 0.53 0.65 -7.64
N LEU A 320 1.08 -0.36 -8.34
CA LEU A 320 2.51 -0.62 -8.36
C LEU A 320 3.29 0.54 -8.98
N GLU A 321 2.82 1.08 -10.10
CA GLU A 321 3.40 2.26 -10.73
C GLU A 321 3.27 3.50 -9.85
N SER A 322 2.12 3.71 -9.22
CA SER A 322 1.91 4.83 -8.29
C SER A 322 2.88 4.75 -7.10
N LEU A 323 2.98 3.57 -6.48
CA LEU A 323 3.90 3.31 -5.38
C LEU A 323 5.35 3.57 -5.76
N LYS A 324 5.79 3.11 -6.94
CA LYS A 324 7.16 3.33 -7.43
C LYS A 324 7.54 4.81 -7.49
N ASN A 325 6.59 5.66 -7.88
CA ASN A 325 6.82 7.11 -7.99
C ASN A 325 6.78 7.82 -6.63
N VAL A 326 5.98 7.35 -5.67
CA VAL A 326 5.80 8.05 -4.38
C VAL A 326 6.54 7.42 -3.20
N ILE A 327 7.04 6.18 -3.29
CA ILE A 327 7.65 5.46 -2.15
C ILE A 327 8.84 6.21 -1.54
N SER A 328 9.59 6.96 -2.36
CA SER A 328 10.70 7.80 -1.90
C SER A 328 10.29 8.85 -0.88
N LEU A 329 9.04 9.32 -0.94
CA LEU A 329 8.51 10.34 -0.04
C LEU A 329 8.36 9.76 1.38
N TYR A 330 8.01 8.48 1.49
CA TYR A 330 7.86 7.80 2.78
C TYR A 330 9.18 7.49 3.48
N ASP A 331 10.31 7.67 2.81
CA ASP A 331 11.63 7.46 3.37
C ASP A 331 12.14 8.71 4.12
N LEU A 332 12.17 8.63 5.45
CA LEU A 332 12.73 9.70 6.28
C LEU A 332 14.22 9.51 6.54
N GLY A 333 14.88 8.55 5.88
CA GLY A 333 16.29 8.24 6.05
C GLY A 333 16.61 7.47 7.32
N PHE A 334 15.77 7.51 8.35
CA PHE A 334 16.00 6.83 9.63
C PHE A 334 14.81 5.98 10.09
N THR A 335 13.69 6.09 9.39
CA THR A 335 12.43 5.38 9.58
C THR A 335 11.56 5.64 8.36
N THR A 336 10.35 5.09 8.35
CA THR A 336 9.33 5.48 7.38
C THR A 336 8.33 6.46 7.98
N ARG A 337 7.77 7.30 7.11
CA ARG A 337 6.54 8.04 7.36
C ARG A 337 5.34 7.09 7.35
N TYR A 338 4.34 7.37 8.19
CA TYR A 338 3.07 6.65 8.21
C TYR A 338 2.11 7.20 7.15
N ASP A 339 1.91 8.53 7.19
CA ASP A 339 0.93 9.22 6.36
C ASP A 339 1.40 10.64 5.97
N TYR A 340 0.67 11.22 5.01
CA TYR A 340 0.74 12.63 4.57
C TYR A 340 -0.48 13.44 5.02
N SER A 341 -1.18 12.98 6.05
CA SER A 341 -2.27 13.74 6.65
C SER A 341 -1.73 15.01 7.32
N HIS A 342 -2.62 15.89 7.76
CA HIS A 342 -2.25 17.04 8.57
C HIS A 342 -1.61 16.66 9.92
N LEU A 343 -1.79 15.41 10.36
CA LEU A 343 -1.14 14.88 11.57
C LEU A 343 0.35 14.64 11.33
N ASN A 344 0.77 14.48 10.07
CA ASN A 344 2.15 14.33 9.65
C ASN A 344 2.80 13.25 10.54
N GLN A 345 2.37 11.99 10.41
CA GLN A 345 2.78 10.92 11.34
C GLN A 345 4.00 10.13 10.85
N ILE A 346 4.88 9.78 11.78
CA ILE A 346 5.96 8.82 11.57
C ILE A 346 5.42 7.41 11.86
N ALA A 347 5.88 6.40 11.12
CA ALA A 347 5.47 4.99 11.22
C ALA A 347 5.90 4.28 12.52
N SER A 348 5.98 5.03 13.61
CA SER A 348 6.38 4.55 14.92
C SER A 348 5.77 5.37 16.07
N THR A 349 4.78 6.20 15.75
CA THR A 349 4.00 6.99 16.73
C THR A 349 2.92 6.10 17.35
N LYS A 350 2.61 6.28 18.65
CA LYS A 350 1.64 5.41 19.36
C LYS A 350 0.35 6.06 19.83
N GLY A 351 -0.74 5.31 19.76
CA GLY A 351 -1.84 5.31 20.76
C GLY A 351 -1.90 4.00 21.58
N GLY A 352 -1.64 4.02 22.90
CA GLY A 352 -1.98 2.89 23.83
C GLY A 352 -0.86 1.97 24.41
N GLY A 353 0.31 2.48 24.84
CA GLY A 353 1.27 1.75 25.73
C GLY A 353 2.36 0.85 25.11
N ASN A 354 2.07 0.03 24.09
CA ASN A 354 2.96 -0.98 23.47
C ASN A 354 3.73 -0.64 22.16
N GLY A 355 3.83 0.62 21.70
CA GLY A 355 4.35 0.97 20.36
C GLY A 355 3.44 0.51 19.19
N ASP A 356 3.34 1.28 18.12
CA ASP A 356 2.67 0.87 16.88
C ASP A 356 3.78 0.64 15.85
N LEU A 357 3.95 -0.62 15.45
CA LEU A 357 5.09 -1.12 14.69
C LEU A 357 4.87 -0.97 13.17
N TYR A 358 4.50 0.24 12.74
CA TYR A 358 4.10 0.49 11.35
C TYR A 358 5.28 0.46 10.40
N HIS A 359 6.46 0.92 10.82
CA HIS A 359 7.67 0.84 10.01
C HIS A 359 7.95 -0.60 9.58
N GLU A 360 7.75 -1.52 10.50
CA GLU A 360 8.07 -2.92 10.30
C GLU A 360 6.93 -3.69 9.62
N ILE A 361 5.70 -3.17 9.74
CA ILE A 361 4.62 -3.52 8.82
C ILE A 361 5.00 -3.13 7.39
N HIS A 362 5.51 -1.91 7.13
CA HIS A 362 5.95 -1.52 5.79
C HIS A 362 7.05 -2.45 5.24
N ILE A 363 8.03 -2.82 6.08
CA ILE A 363 9.07 -3.79 5.70
C ILE A 363 8.44 -5.14 5.30
N SER A 364 7.53 -5.66 6.11
CA SER A 364 6.86 -6.95 5.84
C SER A 364 6.02 -6.90 4.55
N GLN A 365 5.35 -5.78 4.32
CA GLN A 365 4.57 -5.54 3.11
C GLN A 365 5.44 -5.41 1.85
N LEU A 366 6.57 -4.71 1.92
CA LEU A 366 7.52 -4.66 0.80
C LEU A 366 8.18 -6.01 0.54
N ALA A 367 8.43 -6.80 1.59
CA ALA A 367 8.92 -8.17 1.44
C ALA A 367 7.91 -9.03 0.67
N TRP A 368 6.64 -8.99 1.06
CA TRP A 368 5.56 -9.63 0.32
C TRP A 368 5.48 -9.12 -1.12
N LEU A 369 5.47 -7.80 -1.33
CA LEU A 369 5.35 -7.21 -2.66
C LEU A 369 6.49 -7.68 -3.57
N TYR A 370 7.73 -7.71 -3.07
CA TYR A 370 8.86 -8.25 -3.82
C TYR A 370 8.71 -9.74 -4.16
N THR A 371 8.09 -10.54 -3.27
CA THR A 371 7.88 -11.97 -3.56
C THR A 371 6.96 -12.21 -4.76
N VAL A 372 5.98 -11.32 -4.97
CA VAL A 372 4.97 -11.46 -6.03
C VAL A 372 5.33 -10.69 -7.31
N THR A 373 6.02 -9.55 -7.22
CA THR A 373 6.39 -8.74 -8.41
C THR A 373 7.81 -8.99 -8.91
N ARG A 374 8.74 -9.34 -8.02
CA ARG A 374 10.19 -9.44 -8.30
C ARG A 374 10.84 -8.14 -8.81
N GLU A 375 10.18 -7.00 -8.62
CA GLU A 375 10.68 -5.68 -8.99
C GLU A 375 11.93 -5.30 -8.16
N SER A 376 13.02 -4.91 -8.83
CA SER A 376 14.29 -4.60 -8.13
C SER A 376 14.18 -3.37 -7.24
N TRP A 377 13.41 -2.36 -7.64
CA TRP A 377 13.21 -1.15 -6.84
C TRP A 377 12.49 -1.45 -5.52
N VAL A 378 11.58 -2.43 -5.49
CA VAL A 378 10.93 -2.89 -4.26
C VAL A 378 11.96 -3.50 -3.32
N LEU A 379 12.86 -4.34 -3.85
CA LEU A 379 13.94 -4.94 -3.07
C LEU A 379 14.91 -3.87 -2.51
N ASP A 380 15.18 -2.83 -3.27
CA ASP A 380 16.05 -1.74 -2.84
C ASP A 380 15.43 -0.98 -1.65
N TYR A 381 14.14 -0.64 -1.71
CA TYR A 381 13.42 -0.02 -0.58
C TYR A 381 13.25 -0.98 0.60
N LEU A 382 13.00 -2.26 0.36
CA LEU A 382 12.95 -3.27 1.42
C LEU A 382 14.27 -3.32 2.20
N LYS A 383 15.40 -3.41 1.49
CA LYS A 383 16.74 -3.41 2.11
C LYS A 383 17.01 -2.09 2.84
N LYS A 384 16.60 -0.98 2.25
CA LYS A 384 16.78 0.36 2.81
C LYS A 384 16.00 0.51 4.12
N PHE A 385 14.71 0.21 4.13
CA PHE A 385 13.89 0.28 5.34
C PHE A 385 14.34 -0.74 6.39
N LEU A 386 14.68 -1.97 5.99
CA LEU A 386 15.24 -2.96 6.90
C LEU A 386 16.58 -2.50 7.53
N SER A 387 17.38 -1.69 6.83
CA SER A 387 18.63 -1.16 7.39
C SER A 387 18.41 -0.14 8.52
N TYR A 388 17.18 0.38 8.66
CA TYR A 388 16.80 1.30 9.74
C TYR A 388 16.37 0.56 11.00
N ASP A 389 15.99 -0.72 10.88
CA ASP A 389 15.67 -1.57 12.02
C ASP A 389 16.95 -2.20 12.62
N THR A 390 17.15 -1.96 13.91
CA THR A 390 18.30 -2.43 14.69
C THR A 390 18.09 -3.85 15.27
N GLY A 391 16.86 -4.37 15.27
CA GLY A 391 16.48 -5.68 15.79
C GLY A 391 16.54 -6.80 14.76
N GLY A 392 16.13 -6.55 13.51
CA GLY A 392 16.09 -7.56 12.44
C GLY A 392 14.81 -8.41 12.40
N LEU A 393 14.66 -9.22 11.35
CA LEU A 393 13.42 -9.96 11.04
C LEU A 393 13.46 -11.45 11.44
N THR A 394 12.34 -11.99 11.95
CA THR A 394 11.99 -13.43 11.82
C THR A 394 10.63 -13.62 11.15
N ALA A 395 10.34 -14.86 10.75
CA ALA A 395 9.38 -15.21 9.69
C ALA A 395 7.97 -14.59 9.80
N PHE A 396 7.46 -14.23 10.98
CA PHE A 396 6.19 -13.51 11.14
C PHE A 396 6.18 -12.60 12.40
N GLY A 397 7.35 -12.08 12.78
CA GLY A 397 7.54 -11.18 13.91
C GLY A 397 8.99 -10.70 13.98
N MET A 398 9.20 -9.43 14.32
CA MET A 398 10.54 -8.91 14.57
C MET A 398 11.23 -9.66 15.69
N LEU A 399 12.56 -9.62 15.66
CA LEU A 399 13.35 -9.85 16.85
C LEU A 399 13.05 -8.73 17.84
N ALA A 400 12.13 -8.99 18.77
CA ALA A 400 12.28 -8.44 20.12
C ALA A 400 13.43 -9.22 20.75
N GLY A 401 14.63 -8.65 20.75
CA GLY A 401 15.83 -9.33 21.23
C GLY A 401 17.07 -8.44 21.18
N PRO A 402 18.14 -8.81 21.88
CA PRO A 402 19.40 -8.08 21.83
C PRO A 402 19.95 -8.05 20.40
N SER A 403 20.58 -6.95 20.01
CA SER A 403 21.21 -6.81 18.69
C SER A 403 22.10 -8.02 18.37
N LEU A 404 21.97 -8.57 17.17
CA LEU A 404 22.87 -9.64 16.72
C LEU A 404 24.30 -9.15 16.47
N LYS A 405 24.47 -7.83 16.29
CA LYS A 405 25.75 -7.16 15.98
C LYS A 405 26.39 -6.50 17.19
N ILE A 406 25.62 -6.10 18.19
CA ILE A 406 26.09 -5.37 19.38
C ILE A 406 25.76 -6.17 20.63
N THR A 407 26.78 -6.54 21.41
CA THR A 407 26.66 -7.37 22.61
C THR A 407 26.59 -6.56 23.90
N ASP A 408 27.17 -5.36 23.92
CA ASP A 408 27.16 -4.46 25.08
C ASP A 408 27.19 -2.99 24.62
N VAL A 409 26.53 -2.12 25.38
CA VAL A 409 26.47 -0.68 25.13
C VAL A 409 26.75 0.06 26.43
N GLN A 410 27.76 0.94 26.39
CA GLN A 410 28.11 1.81 27.51
C GLN A 410 28.07 3.27 27.05
N VAL A 411 27.47 4.13 27.86
CA VAL A 411 27.36 5.56 27.57
C VAL A 411 27.84 6.36 28.77
N SER A 412 28.54 7.47 28.54
CA SER A 412 29.02 8.32 29.63
C SER A 412 27.91 9.17 30.25
N SER A 413 26.76 9.31 29.58
CA SER A 413 25.62 10.11 30.02
C SER A 413 24.31 9.59 29.39
N SER A 414 23.24 9.66 30.18
CA SER A 414 21.86 9.48 29.75
C SER A 414 20.97 10.47 30.49
N VAL A 415 19.93 10.99 29.83
CA VAL A 415 18.92 11.86 30.48
C VAL A 415 18.19 11.13 31.60
N SER A 416 17.92 9.83 31.41
CA SER A 416 17.33 8.94 32.39
C SER A 416 17.77 7.51 32.12
N ALA A 417 18.35 6.82 33.10
CA ALA A 417 18.76 5.42 32.93
C ALA A 417 17.57 4.46 32.78
N GLU A 418 16.41 4.80 33.36
CA GLU A 418 15.21 3.94 33.37
C GLU A 418 14.44 4.00 32.05
N THR A 419 14.36 5.19 31.43
CA THR A 419 13.53 5.42 30.23
C THR A 419 14.35 5.76 28.99
N HIS A 420 15.59 6.26 29.14
CA HIS A 420 16.43 6.71 28.03
C HIS A 420 17.90 6.27 28.21
N GLY A 421 18.08 5.10 28.82
CA GLY A 421 19.36 4.48 29.11
C GLY A 421 20.02 3.81 27.90
N PRO A 422 21.27 3.32 28.05
CA PRO A 422 22.06 2.73 26.98
C PRO A 422 21.41 1.52 26.29
N ASN A 423 20.62 0.72 27.02
CA ASN A 423 19.95 -0.46 26.46
C ASN A 423 18.97 -0.13 25.32
N TYR A 424 18.47 1.11 25.29
CA TYR A 424 17.56 1.59 24.25
C TYR A 424 18.26 2.05 22.97
N LEU A 425 19.60 2.12 22.95
CA LEU A 425 20.35 2.39 21.72
C LEU A 425 20.26 1.22 20.72
N THR A 426 20.01 0.02 21.22
CA THR A 426 19.90 -1.23 20.46
C THR A 426 18.51 -1.85 20.52
N ASP A 427 17.52 -1.11 21.05
CA ASP A 427 16.12 -1.53 21.03
C ASP A 427 15.56 -1.32 19.62
N SER A 428 14.87 -2.33 19.09
CA SER A 428 14.18 -2.22 17.80
C SER A 428 13.03 -1.22 17.86
N ASN A 429 12.44 -1.00 19.03
CA ASN A 429 11.40 -0.01 19.26
C ASN A 429 11.98 1.35 19.72
N TRP A 430 12.91 1.89 18.93
CA TRP A 430 13.68 3.10 19.26
C TRP A 430 12.87 4.40 19.19
N THR A 431 11.59 4.36 18.88
CA THR A 431 10.76 5.55 18.58
C THR A 431 9.85 5.97 19.74
N TRP A 432 9.70 5.13 20.77
CA TRP A 432 8.69 5.35 21.81
C TRP A 432 9.24 5.38 23.24
N ARG A 433 9.57 6.57 23.77
CA ARG A 433 10.01 6.80 25.19
C ARG A 433 11.08 5.82 25.70
N ARG A 434 11.75 5.14 24.78
CA ARG A 434 12.64 4.00 24.92
C ARG A 434 13.70 4.15 23.84
N TYR A 435 14.34 5.30 23.87
CA TYR A 435 15.47 5.65 23.03
C TYR A 435 16.57 6.18 23.93
N TRP A 436 17.81 5.97 23.54
CA TRP A 436 18.90 6.60 24.27
C TRP A 436 18.97 8.09 23.95
N SER A 437 19.17 8.93 24.98
CA SER A 437 19.36 10.38 24.82
C SER A 437 20.31 10.92 25.88
N SER A 438 21.07 11.96 25.53
CA SER A 438 21.96 12.68 26.43
C SER A 438 21.78 14.20 26.29
N VAL A 439 21.93 14.93 27.39
CA VAL A 439 21.98 16.41 27.44
C VAL A 439 23.37 16.93 27.80
N GLN A 440 24.38 16.05 27.84
CA GLN A 440 25.76 16.41 28.20
C GLN A 440 26.67 16.35 26.98
N THR A 441 27.61 17.28 26.89
CA THR A 441 28.67 17.27 25.86
C THR A 441 30.01 17.52 26.55
N PRO A 442 31.05 16.70 26.33
CA PRO A 442 31.06 15.53 25.44
C PRO A 442 30.31 14.33 26.01
N THR A 443 29.71 13.54 25.13
CA THR A 443 29.14 12.23 25.46
C THR A 443 29.92 11.15 24.72
N THR A 444 30.33 10.10 25.43
CA THR A 444 30.99 8.93 24.85
C THR A 444 29.97 7.80 24.75
N VAL A 445 29.88 7.18 23.56
CA VAL A 445 29.14 5.94 23.32
C VAL A 445 30.15 4.86 22.96
N LYS A 446 30.17 3.77 23.70
CA LYS A 446 31.02 2.61 23.48
C LYS A 446 30.12 1.41 23.15
N LEU A 447 30.32 0.85 21.96
CA LEU A 447 29.63 -0.34 21.49
C LEU A 447 30.62 -1.51 21.50
N THR A 448 30.22 -2.62 22.10
CA THR A 448 30.95 -3.88 21.99
C THR A 448 30.27 -4.71 20.92
N LEU A 449 31.03 -5.12 19.91
CA LEU A 449 30.49 -5.83 18.76
C LEU A 449 30.49 -7.34 19.00
N ASN A 450 29.58 -8.04 18.30
CA ASN A 450 29.52 -9.49 18.32
C ASN A 450 30.50 -10.08 17.28
N ASN A 451 31.62 -10.64 17.74
CA ASN A 451 32.63 -11.25 16.86
C ASN A 451 32.18 -12.57 16.20
N GLY A 452 30.99 -13.09 16.52
CA GLY A 452 30.45 -14.33 15.97
C GLY A 452 29.74 -14.19 14.62
N SER A 453 29.49 -12.98 14.14
CA SER A 453 28.86 -12.76 12.83
C SER A 453 29.85 -12.89 11.69
N THR A 454 29.58 -13.78 10.74
CA THR A 454 30.35 -13.92 9.50
C THR A 454 30.10 -12.69 8.60
N GLY A 455 30.97 -11.69 8.64
CA GLY A 455 30.94 -10.51 7.76
C GLY A 455 31.68 -9.29 8.34
N SER A 456 32.11 -8.35 7.49
CA SER A 456 32.64 -7.06 7.95
C SER A 456 31.54 -6.27 8.66
N LEU A 457 31.85 -5.73 9.83
CA LEU A 457 31.00 -4.77 10.51
C LEU A 457 31.41 -3.38 10.03
N ASP A 458 30.66 -2.83 9.08
CA ASP A 458 30.92 -1.49 8.56
C ASP A 458 29.99 -0.47 9.23
N ILE A 459 30.53 0.70 9.58
CA ILE A 459 29.74 1.85 10.03
C ILE A 459 29.51 2.72 8.78
N ASN A 460 28.33 2.59 8.19
CA ASN A 460 27.99 3.33 6.97
C ASN A 460 27.50 4.75 7.25
N GLU A 461 26.70 4.92 8.31
CA GLU A 461 26.07 6.20 8.66
C GLU A 461 25.94 6.34 10.18
N ILE A 462 26.00 7.58 10.67
CA ILE A 462 25.64 7.96 12.04
C ILE A 462 24.43 8.88 11.97
N ARG A 463 23.38 8.55 12.73
CA ARG A 463 22.13 9.33 12.77
C ARG A 463 21.98 9.98 14.14
N LEU A 464 21.78 11.30 14.16
CA LEU A 464 21.52 12.05 15.39
C LEU A 464 20.25 12.89 15.25
N THR A 465 19.34 12.75 16.20
CA THR A 465 18.11 13.54 16.27
C THR A 465 18.20 14.53 17.41
N SER A 466 17.79 15.77 17.16
CA SER A 466 17.75 16.82 18.17
C SER A 466 16.48 17.65 18.06
N LEU A 467 15.95 18.11 19.20
CA LEU A 467 14.84 19.06 19.25
C LEU A 467 15.27 20.50 18.93
N ARG A 468 16.58 20.78 18.96
CA ARG A 468 17.18 22.07 18.61
C ARG A 468 18.48 21.85 17.87
N GLU A 469 18.69 22.51 16.74
CA GLU A 469 19.92 22.30 15.96
C GLU A 469 21.18 22.69 16.74
N ASN A 470 21.09 23.72 17.56
CA ASN A 470 22.22 24.18 18.38
C ASN A 470 22.59 23.24 19.55
N THR A 471 21.83 22.16 19.78
CA THR A 471 22.18 21.12 20.77
C THR A 471 22.81 19.88 20.13
N LEU A 472 22.97 19.85 18.82
CA LEU A 472 23.78 18.82 18.16
C LEU A 472 25.27 19.02 18.51
N PRO A 473 26.05 17.93 18.55
CA PRO A 473 27.49 18.05 18.76
C PRO A 473 28.11 18.91 17.66
N SER A 474 29.18 19.64 17.98
CA SER A 474 29.98 20.41 17.01
C SER A 474 31.13 19.59 16.42
N SER A 475 31.36 18.38 16.93
CA SER A 475 32.28 17.40 16.37
C SER A 475 31.86 15.98 16.78
N ILE A 476 32.06 15.02 15.88
CA ILE A 476 31.90 13.58 16.16
C ILE A 476 33.20 12.90 15.76
N SER A 477 33.76 12.10 16.65
CA SER A 477 34.97 11.33 16.35
C SER A 477 34.73 9.86 16.66
N VAL A 478 35.16 8.98 15.76
CA VAL A 478 34.95 7.54 15.83
C VAL A 478 36.28 6.85 16.04
N PHE A 479 36.31 5.92 16.99
CA PHE A 479 37.51 5.20 17.38
C PHE A 479 37.22 3.71 17.43
N GLU A 480 38.17 2.93 16.94
CA GLU A 480 38.23 1.49 17.11
C GLU A 480 39.14 1.17 18.29
N CYS A 481 38.67 0.29 19.17
CA CYS A 481 39.40 -0.10 20.38
C CYS A 481 39.53 -1.63 20.40
N ASP A 482 40.75 -2.15 20.41
CA ASP A 482 41.06 -3.58 20.50
C ASP A 482 41.35 -4.05 21.94
N GLY A 483 41.02 -3.22 22.93
CA GLY A 483 41.26 -3.46 24.36
C GLY A 483 42.59 -2.89 24.88
N VAL A 484 43.56 -2.55 24.01
CA VAL A 484 44.85 -1.96 24.41
C VAL A 484 45.17 -0.68 23.64
N GLN A 485 44.84 -0.63 22.35
CA GLN A 485 45.09 0.50 21.47
C GLN A 485 43.78 1.13 21.00
N ARG A 486 43.84 2.45 20.85
CA ARG A 486 42.78 3.26 20.26
C ARG A 486 43.24 3.67 18.87
N LYS A 487 42.59 3.15 17.85
CA LYS A 487 42.78 3.56 16.46
C LYS A 487 41.72 4.58 16.10
N ILE A 488 42.16 5.74 15.62
CA ILE A 488 41.27 6.79 15.15
C ILE A 488 40.77 6.35 13.77
N LEU A 489 39.46 6.15 13.65
CA LEU A 489 38.83 5.87 12.36
C LEU A 489 38.43 7.15 11.66
N MET A 490 37.98 8.14 12.44
CA MET A 490 37.52 9.42 11.92
C MET A 490 37.57 10.49 13.01
N GLU A 491 37.99 11.69 12.66
CA GLU A 491 37.92 12.86 13.53
C GLU A 491 37.02 13.91 12.90
N ASN A 492 36.18 14.52 13.73
CA ASN A 492 35.37 15.68 13.37
C ASN A 492 34.47 15.47 12.13
N LEU A 493 33.66 14.40 12.16
CA LEU A 493 32.71 13.98 11.12
C LEU A 493 31.60 14.99 10.77
N ILE A 494 31.64 16.22 11.28
CA ILE A 494 30.64 17.22 10.93
C ILE A 494 31.08 17.93 9.66
N ASP A 495 30.69 17.35 8.53
CA ASP A 495 30.84 17.93 7.20
C ASP A 495 29.45 18.25 6.62
N ALA A 496 29.21 19.53 6.33
CA ALA A 496 27.94 20.00 5.80
C ALA A 496 27.63 19.44 4.40
N GLU A 497 28.64 19.06 3.61
CA GLU A 497 28.44 18.59 2.23
C GLU A 497 27.92 17.15 2.15
N THR A 498 28.13 16.34 3.20
CA THR A 498 27.76 14.90 3.22
C THR A 498 26.57 14.60 4.15
N THR A 499 26.04 15.62 4.80
CA THR A 499 24.99 15.49 5.82
C THR A 499 23.60 15.63 5.20
N THR A 500 22.81 14.56 5.25
CA THR A 500 21.37 14.66 4.91
C THR A 500 20.60 15.06 6.16
N THR A 501 19.74 16.08 6.05
CA THR A 501 18.96 16.60 7.18
C THR A 501 17.47 16.43 6.94
N PHE A 502 16.77 15.93 7.94
CA PHE A 502 15.32 15.78 7.96
C PHE A 502 14.74 16.66 9.04
N HIS A 503 13.86 17.58 8.68
CA HIS A 503 13.14 18.43 9.63
C HIS A 503 11.71 17.92 9.79
N TYR A 504 11.27 17.82 11.04
CA TYR A 504 9.97 17.30 11.38
C TYR A 504 9.25 18.22 12.36
N ASP A 505 8.03 18.62 12.01
CA ASP A 505 7.14 19.40 12.86
C ASP A 505 5.85 18.61 13.08
N VAL A 506 5.51 18.39 14.35
CA VAL A 506 4.21 17.85 14.76
C VAL A 506 3.62 18.79 15.78
N ASN A 507 2.51 19.44 15.45
CA ASN A 507 1.81 20.35 16.35
C ASN A 507 2.73 21.44 16.96
N GLY A 508 3.69 21.95 16.20
CA GLY A 508 4.64 22.98 16.63
C GLY A 508 5.85 22.45 17.42
N TYR A 509 5.96 21.13 17.61
CA TYR A 509 7.15 20.49 18.15
C TYR A 509 8.09 20.12 17.01
N GLN A 510 9.24 20.78 16.99
CA GLN A 510 10.25 20.59 15.96
C GLN A 510 11.32 19.61 16.39
N SER A 511 11.78 18.81 15.44
CA SER A 511 12.97 17.98 15.55
C SER A 511 13.72 17.96 14.22
N SER A 512 15.03 17.82 14.30
CA SER A 512 15.91 17.67 13.15
C SER A 512 16.75 16.40 13.31
N THR A 513 16.72 15.53 12.30
CA THR A 513 17.58 14.34 12.23
C THR A 513 18.67 14.55 11.19
N TYR A 514 19.91 14.38 11.61
CA TYR A 514 21.10 14.53 10.79
C TYR A 514 21.69 13.15 10.52
N VAL A 515 21.93 12.85 9.25
CA VAL A 515 22.54 11.61 8.78
C VAL A 515 23.93 11.93 8.25
N TYR A 516 24.94 11.52 8.99
CA TYR A 516 26.36 11.67 8.64
C TYR A 516 26.86 10.39 7.97
N LYS A 517 27.29 10.48 6.71
CA LYS A 517 27.89 9.32 6.01
C LYS A 517 29.32 9.11 6.45
N THR A 518 29.69 7.86 6.69
CA THR A 518 31.00 7.51 7.26
C THR A 518 31.78 6.50 6.43
N GLU A 519 31.11 5.50 5.83
CA GLU A 519 31.73 4.39 5.07
C GLU A 519 32.97 3.76 5.78
N LEU A 520 32.94 3.70 7.11
CA LEU A 520 34.06 3.23 7.91
C LEU A 520 34.05 1.70 7.99
N LYS A 521 35.15 1.09 7.55
CA LYS A 521 35.39 -0.34 7.71
C LYS A 521 36.04 -0.62 9.05
N LEU A 522 35.40 -1.42 9.89
CA LEU A 522 36.04 -1.93 11.10
C LEU A 522 37.02 -3.05 10.72
N SER A 523 38.14 -3.11 11.42
CA SER A 523 39.12 -4.17 11.20
C SER A 523 38.58 -5.52 11.69
N ASP A 524 38.89 -6.58 10.95
CA ASP A 524 38.47 -7.94 11.28
C ASP A 524 39.14 -8.37 12.61
N CYS A 525 38.33 -8.48 13.67
CA CYS A 525 38.62 -9.05 15.00
C CYS A 525 39.53 -8.26 15.97
N PRO A 526 39.09 -8.19 17.24
CA PRO A 526 39.99 -8.47 18.36
C PRO A 526 39.53 -9.72 19.13
N GLU A 527 40.44 -10.68 19.29
CA GLU A 527 40.26 -11.87 20.13
C GLU A 527 39.93 -11.51 21.59
N ILE A 528 39.02 -12.29 22.17
CA ILE A 528 38.62 -12.23 23.58
C ILE A 528 39.76 -12.74 24.46
N ILE A 529 40.34 -11.89 25.30
CA ILE A 529 41.02 -12.34 26.53
C ILE A 529 40.64 -11.37 27.65
N GLY A 530 39.77 -11.84 28.55
CA GLY A 530 39.42 -11.13 29.78
C GLY A 530 40.55 -11.19 30.79
N LEU A 531 40.67 -10.15 31.63
CA LEU A 531 41.55 -10.15 32.80
C LEU A 531 41.06 -9.15 33.88
N PRO A 532 41.55 -9.29 35.13
CA PRO A 532 40.84 -8.91 36.36
C PRO A 532 41.01 -7.44 36.77
N SER A 533 40.30 -7.13 37.86
CA SER A 533 40.13 -5.87 38.60
C SER A 533 41.40 -5.06 38.96
N PHE A 534 41.11 -3.85 39.46
CA PHE A 534 41.92 -2.84 40.18
C PHE A 534 42.49 -1.72 39.28
N HIS A 535 42.35 -0.41 39.59
CA HIS A 535 41.92 0.29 40.79
C HIS A 535 41.24 1.62 40.45
#